data_AF-A0A8I2ACE3-F1
#
_entry.id   AF-A0A8I2ACE3-F1
#
_cell.length_a   1.000
_cell.length_b   1.000
_cell.length_c   1.000
_cell.angle_alpha   90.00
_cell.angle_beta   90.00
_cell.angle_gamma   90.00
#
_symmetry.space_group_name_H-M   'P 1'
#
loop_
_entity.id
_entity.type
_entity.pdbx_description
1 polymer ?
#
loop_
_entity_poly.entity_id
_entity_poly.type
_entity_poly.pdbx_seq_one_letter_code
_entity_poly.pdbx_strand_id
1 'polypeptide(L)'
;FRHSMSNNFFSGPRIDRWRYALYIYWHEYSLVQKIFGGGFGYTRKFTDMFRDQWRVTEYDYPHSPFLSVMLYSGIFGLIFYIWLLLGAVKYYWIYRRDYWPFGLAFVVAFFFAFFSSNNPFEPAVLAVFTTIPYFAHYFYLVEKHG
;
A
#
# COMPACT_ATOMS: atom_id res chain seq x y z
N PHE A 1 9.69 -20.25 7.31
CA PHE A 1 8.68 -20.27 6.23
C PHE A 1 9.02 -21.38 5.23
N ARG A 2 8.04 -22.05 4.62
CA ARG A 2 8.26 -22.99 3.49
C ARG A 2 7.40 -22.55 2.29
N HIS A 3 8.01 -22.48 1.12
CA HIS A 3 7.32 -22.22 -0.15
C HIS A 3 6.24 -23.29 -0.38
N SER A 4 5.00 -22.88 -0.67
CA SER A 4 3.92 -23.85 -0.91
C SER A 4 3.54 -24.00 -2.38
N MET A 5 4.09 -23.18 -3.28
CA MET A 5 3.73 -23.18 -4.69
C MET A 5 4.94 -23.26 -5.62
N SER A 6 5.84 -24.23 -5.40
CA SER A 6 7.05 -24.42 -6.23
C SER A 6 6.76 -24.70 -7.71
N ASN A 7 5.56 -25.21 -8.05
CA ASN A 7 5.22 -25.69 -9.40
C ASN A 7 4.42 -24.68 -10.25
N ASN A 8 4.08 -23.50 -9.71
CA ASN A 8 3.32 -22.46 -10.42
C ASN A 8 4.18 -21.21 -10.63
N PHE A 9 4.79 -21.10 -11.82
CA PHE A 9 5.74 -20.02 -12.15
C PHE A 9 5.15 -18.60 -12.18
N PHE A 10 3.82 -18.44 -12.27
CA PHE A 10 3.19 -17.12 -12.47
C PHE A 10 2.56 -16.53 -11.20
N SER A 11 1.66 -17.28 -10.54
CA SER A 11 0.95 -16.84 -9.32
C SER A 11 1.62 -17.28 -8.02
N GLY A 12 2.39 -18.37 -8.05
CA GLY A 12 3.12 -18.92 -6.91
C GLY A 12 4.04 -17.90 -6.23
N PRO A 13 4.86 -17.14 -6.97
CA PRO A 13 5.77 -16.15 -6.38
C PRO A 13 5.06 -15.06 -5.58
N ARG A 14 3.90 -14.56 -6.03
CA ARG A 14 3.15 -13.50 -5.32
C ARG A 14 2.45 -14.02 -4.08
N ILE A 15 1.83 -15.20 -4.16
CA ILE A 15 1.13 -15.80 -3.02
C ILE A 15 2.12 -16.16 -1.91
N ASP A 16 3.28 -16.72 -2.25
CA ASP A 16 4.30 -17.03 -1.24
C ASP A 16 4.87 -15.76 -0.59
N ARG A 17 5.04 -14.66 -1.34
CA ARG A 17 5.41 -13.35 -0.79
C ARG A 17 4.37 -12.82 0.19
N TRP A 18 3.08 -12.95 -0.11
CA TRP A 18 2.02 -12.53 0.81
C TRP A 18 1.97 -13.39 2.08
N ARG A 19 2.13 -14.70 1.93
CA ARG A 19 2.22 -15.61 3.08
C ARG A 19 3.46 -15.30 3.92
N TYR A 20 4.57 -14.93 3.31
CA TYR A 20 5.77 -14.51 4.01
C TYR A 20 5.58 -13.17 4.74
N ALA A 21 4.89 -12.20 4.14
CA ALA A 21 4.50 -10.96 4.83
C ALA A 21 3.69 -11.24 6.10
N LEU A 22 2.67 -12.10 5.97
CA LEU A 22 1.85 -12.53 7.10
C LEU A 22 2.68 -13.29 8.14
N TYR A 23 3.62 -14.13 7.70
CA TYR A 23 4.52 -14.85 8.60
C TYR A 23 5.37 -13.88 9.45
N ILE A 24 6.02 -12.89 8.82
CA ILE A 24 6.77 -11.85 9.53
C ILE A 24 5.86 -11.15 10.55
N TYR A 25 4.68 -10.70 10.11
CA TYR A 25 3.75 -9.97 10.98
C TYR A 25 3.28 -10.81 12.17
N TRP A 26 2.89 -12.07 11.96
CA TRP A 26 2.31 -12.88 13.02
C TRP A 26 3.35 -13.46 13.98
N HIS A 27 4.51 -13.88 13.45
CA HIS A 27 5.48 -14.69 14.19
C HIS A 27 6.78 -13.96 14.54
N GLU A 28 7.18 -12.92 13.80
CA GLU A 28 8.45 -12.22 14.06
C GLU A 28 8.25 -10.86 14.72
N TYR A 29 7.14 -10.18 14.44
CA TYR A 29 6.87 -8.87 15.02
C TYR A 29 6.43 -8.98 16.49
N SER A 30 7.05 -8.17 17.34
CA SER A 30 6.58 -7.92 18.69
C SER A 30 5.22 -7.22 18.69
N LEU A 31 4.56 -7.17 19.85
CA LEU A 31 3.27 -6.46 19.99
C LEU A 31 3.37 -4.99 19.55
N VAL A 32 4.47 -4.31 19.89
CA VAL A 32 4.71 -2.91 19.50
C VAL A 32 4.86 -2.81 17.98
N GLN A 33 5.61 -3.72 17.36
CA GLN A 33 5.80 -3.74 15.90
C GLN A 33 4.52 -4.11 15.14
N LYS A 34 3.63 -4.90 15.73
CA LYS A 34 2.31 -5.16 15.13
C LYS A 34 1.45 -3.89 15.09
N ILE A 35 1.55 -3.04 16.11
CA ILE A 35 0.76 -1.80 16.22
C ILE A 35 1.34 -0.69 15.35
N PHE A 36 2.65 -0.43 15.48
CA PHE A 36 3.33 0.73 14.89
C PHE A 36 4.23 0.39 13.69
N GLY A 37 4.40 -0.90 13.40
CA GLY A 37 5.23 -1.38 12.30
C GLY A 37 6.67 -1.70 12.70
N GLY A 38 7.36 -2.41 11.80
CA GLY A 38 8.78 -2.74 11.91
C GLY A 38 9.68 -1.84 11.06
N GLY A 39 9.15 -0.77 10.46
CA GLY A 39 9.86 0.08 9.51
C GLY A 39 10.24 -0.67 8.24
N PHE A 40 11.34 -0.28 7.59
CA PHE A 40 11.81 -0.91 6.35
C PHE A 40 12.54 -2.25 6.58
N GLY A 41 12.66 -2.74 7.82
CA GLY A 41 13.42 -3.97 8.10
C GLY A 41 12.91 -5.22 7.38
N TYR A 42 11.65 -5.26 6.96
CA TYR A 42 11.10 -6.37 6.19
C TYR A 42 11.68 -6.47 4.78
N THR A 43 12.13 -5.37 4.17
CA THR A 43 12.56 -5.38 2.76
C THR A 43 13.78 -6.26 2.55
N ARG A 44 14.74 -6.20 3.47
CA ARG A 44 15.91 -7.08 3.49
C ARG A 44 15.54 -8.55 3.71
N LYS A 45 14.57 -8.82 4.58
CA LYS A 45 14.06 -10.19 4.81
C LYS A 45 13.43 -10.77 3.55
N PHE A 46 12.69 -9.95 2.81
CA PHE A 46 12.14 -10.33 1.51
C PHE A 46 13.24 -10.62 0.50
N THR A 47 14.28 -9.78 0.43
CA THR A 47 15.45 -10.07 -0.39
C THR A 47 16.05 -11.42 0.00
N ASP A 48 16.40 -11.63 1.27
CA ASP A 48 17.05 -12.86 1.72
C ASP A 48 16.21 -14.13 1.45
N MET A 49 14.87 -14.02 1.53
CA MET A 49 13.94 -15.14 1.31
C MET A 49 13.66 -15.45 -0.17
N PHE A 50 13.60 -14.42 -1.04
CA PHE A 50 13.19 -14.57 -2.44
C PHE A 50 14.29 -14.26 -3.45
N ARG A 51 15.54 -14.09 -2.99
CA ARG A 51 16.70 -13.85 -3.86
C ARG A 51 16.92 -15.04 -4.79
N ASP A 52 16.78 -14.78 -6.09
CA ASP A 52 17.38 -15.64 -7.10
C ASP A 52 18.90 -15.44 -7.10
N GLN A 53 19.66 -16.53 -7.22
CA GLN A 53 21.13 -16.52 -7.18
C GLN A 53 21.79 -15.54 -8.18
N TRP A 54 21.04 -15.08 -9.18
CA TRP A 54 21.51 -14.25 -10.30
C TRP A 54 21.13 -12.77 -10.21
N ARG A 55 20.27 -12.35 -9.27
CA ARG A 55 19.88 -10.94 -9.10
C ARG A 55 20.30 -10.43 -7.73
N VAL A 56 21.23 -9.48 -7.73
CA VAL A 56 21.57 -8.69 -6.54
C VAL A 56 20.59 -7.53 -6.47
N THR A 57 19.43 -7.73 -5.83
CA THR A 57 18.53 -6.64 -5.47
C THR A 57 18.75 -6.29 -4.00
N GLU A 58 19.00 -5.01 -3.69
CA GLU A 58 19.25 -4.58 -2.31
C GLU A 58 17.98 -4.53 -1.46
N TYR A 59 16.81 -4.53 -2.11
CA TYR A 59 15.51 -4.55 -1.46
C TYR A 59 14.50 -5.36 -2.27
N ASP A 60 13.56 -5.99 -1.57
CA ASP A 60 12.42 -6.68 -2.16
C ASP A 60 11.19 -6.56 -1.23
N TYR A 61 9.99 -6.89 -1.70
CA TYR A 61 8.75 -6.57 -0.99
C TYR A 61 7.56 -7.50 -1.31
N PRO A 62 6.45 -7.41 -0.54
CA PRO A 62 5.28 -8.28 -0.73
C PRO A 62 4.55 -8.13 -2.07
N HIS A 63 4.80 -7.07 -2.85
CA HIS A 63 3.97 -6.68 -4.00
C HIS A 63 2.47 -6.59 -3.68
N SER A 64 2.16 -6.02 -2.51
CA SER A 64 0.83 -5.61 -2.10
C SER A 64 0.99 -4.36 -1.24
N PRO A 65 0.43 -3.19 -1.63
CA PRO A 65 0.56 -1.97 -0.85
C PRO A 65 0.03 -2.12 0.57
N PHE A 66 -1.07 -2.84 0.76
CA PHE A 66 -1.67 -3.06 2.07
C PHE A 66 -0.73 -3.84 3.00
N LEU A 67 -0.11 -4.92 2.51
CA LEU A 67 0.84 -5.70 3.30
C LEU A 67 2.13 -4.90 3.57
N SER A 68 2.58 -4.11 2.60
CA SER A 68 3.77 -3.26 2.74
C SER A 68 3.54 -2.17 3.80
N VAL A 69 2.38 -1.52 3.80
CA VAL A 69 1.97 -0.55 4.85
C VAL A 69 1.84 -1.24 6.20
N MET A 70 1.23 -2.42 6.27
CA MET A 70 1.09 -3.18 7.51
C MET A 70 2.44 -3.55 8.12
N LEU A 71 3.40 -3.99 7.29
CA LEU A 71 4.74 -4.32 7.76
C LEU A 71 5.54 -3.07 8.16
N TYR A 72 5.40 -1.98 7.40
CA TYR A 72 6.14 -0.74 7.64
C TYR A 72 5.63 0.04 8.87
N SER A 73 4.30 0.20 8.96
CA SER A 73 3.62 1.12 9.90
C SER A 73 2.58 0.44 10.80
N GLY A 74 2.49 -0.89 10.75
CA GLY A 74 1.62 -1.67 11.60
C GLY A 74 0.15 -1.57 11.22
N ILE A 75 -0.71 -2.12 12.09
CA ILE A 75 -2.16 -2.11 11.87
C ILE A 75 -2.73 -0.69 11.92
N PHE A 76 -2.16 0.22 12.71
CA PHE A 76 -2.62 1.62 12.78
C PHE A 76 -2.38 2.34 11.45
N GLY A 77 -1.18 2.20 10.88
CA GLY A 77 -0.89 2.76 9.57
C GLY A 77 -1.78 2.15 8.48
N LEU A 78 -2.07 0.85 8.54
CA LEU A 78 -2.99 0.21 7.59
C LEU A 78 -4.42 0.75 7.71
N ILE A 79 -4.95 0.89 8.94
CA ILE A 79 -6.29 1.45 9.18
C ILE A 79 -6.36 2.89 8.66
N PHE A 80 -5.37 3.71 8.99
CA PHE A 80 -5.30 5.09 8.51
C PHE A 80 -5.23 5.16 6.99
N TYR A 81 -4.42 4.30 6.36
CA TYR A 81 -4.30 4.23 4.91
C TYR A 81 -5.62 3.85 4.24
N ILE A 82 -6.33 2.83 4.75
CA ILE A 82 -7.66 2.44 4.24
C ILE A 82 -8.66 3.58 4.42
N TRP A 83 -8.68 4.23 5.59
CA TRP A 83 -9.53 5.37 5.86
C TRP A 83 -9.28 6.53 4.87
N LEU A 84 -8.01 6.82 4.57
CA LEU A 84 -7.61 7.85 3.61
C LEU A 84 -8.13 7.52 2.19
N LEU A 85 -7.97 6.27 1.74
CA LEU A 85 -8.45 5.85 0.42
C LEU A 85 -9.98 5.90 0.32
N LEU A 86 -10.68 5.42 1.34
CA LEU A 86 -12.15 5.44 1.37
C LEU A 86 -12.68 6.87 1.37
N GLY A 87 -12.03 7.78 2.11
CA GLY A 87 -12.37 9.19 2.10
C GLY A 87 -12.11 9.85 0.73
N ALA A 88 -10.99 9.55 0.09
CA ALA A 88 -10.71 10.03 -1.27
C ALA A 88 -11.79 9.58 -2.26
N VAL A 89 -12.15 8.29 -2.27
CA VAL A 89 -13.23 7.74 -3.11
C VAL A 89 -14.57 8.42 -2.82
N LYS A 90 -14.93 8.54 -1.54
CA LYS A 90 -16.17 9.21 -1.10
C LYS A 90 -16.24 10.65 -1.63
N TYR A 91 -15.18 11.43 -1.46
CA TYR A 91 -15.18 12.85 -1.83
C TYR A 91 -15.11 13.04 -3.35
N TYR A 92 -14.34 12.23 -4.08
CA TYR A 92 -14.41 12.23 -5.54
C TYR A 92 -15.81 11.90 -6.06
N TRP A 93 -16.54 11.01 -5.39
CA TRP A 93 -17.91 10.69 -5.76
C TRP A 93 -18.89 11.85 -5.50
N ILE A 94 -18.76 12.51 -4.35
CA ILE A 94 -19.56 13.67 -3.97
C ILE A 94 -19.33 14.82 -4.96
N TYR A 95 -18.07 15.13 -5.28
CA TYR A 95 -17.66 16.24 -6.13
C TYR A 95 -17.36 15.84 -7.57
N ARG A 96 -17.95 14.74 -8.05
CA ARG A 96 -17.69 14.19 -9.40
C ARG A 96 -18.05 15.12 -10.55
N ARG A 97 -18.86 16.16 -10.33
CA ARG A 97 -19.16 17.12 -11.41
C ARG A 97 -17.95 17.94 -11.80
N ASP A 98 -17.12 18.30 -10.83
CA ASP A 98 -16.01 19.25 -11.03
C ASP A 98 -14.64 18.55 -10.97
N TYR A 99 -14.51 17.49 -10.16
CA TYR A 99 -13.23 16.84 -9.86
C TYR A 99 -13.06 15.45 -10.47
N TRP A 100 -13.99 15.00 -11.31
CA TRP A 100 -13.91 13.64 -11.89
C TRP A 100 -12.65 13.37 -12.72
N PRO A 101 -12.09 14.32 -13.50
CA PRO A 101 -10.81 14.09 -14.17
C PRO A 101 -9.68 13.70 -13.20
N PHE A 102 -9.62 14.35 -12.03
CA PHE A 102 -8.68 13.99 -10.96
C PHE A 102 -9.03 12.65 -10.31
N GLY A 103 -10.32 12.34 -10.18
CA GLY A 103 -10.80 11.03 -9.71
C GLY A 103 -10.38 9.87 -10.64
N LEU A 104 -10.44 10.07 -11.95
CA LEU A 104 -9.93 9.10 -12.92
C LEU A 104 -8.41 8.95 -12.81
N ALA A 105 -7.68 10.06 -12.67
CA ALA A 105 -6.24 10.03 -12.47
C ALA A 105 -5.84 9.33 -11.15
N PHE A 106 -6.63 9.51 -10.08
CA PHE A 106 -6.51 8.78 -8.83
C PHE A 106 -6.68 7.27 -9.05
N VAL A 107 -7.70 6.83 -9.78
CA VAL A 107 -7.95 5.40 -10.06
C VAL A 107 -6.78 4.79 -10.85
N VAL A 108 -6.29 5.47 -11.89
CA VAL A 108 -5.15 5.02 -12.67
C VAL A 108 -3.88 4.92 -11.81
N ALA A 109 -3.59 5.96 -11.02
CA ALA A 109 -2.45 5.98 -10.11
C ALA A 109 -2.56 4.89 -9.03
N PHE A 110 -3.76 4.63 -8.52
CA PHE A 110 -4.01 3.59 -7.53
C PHE A 110 -3.71 2.21 -8.09
N PHE A 111 -4.22 1.87 -9.28
CA PHE A 111 -3.93 0.59 -9.91
C PHE A 111 -2.45 0.44 -10.29
N PHE A 112 -1.82 1.52 -10.76
CA PHE A 112 -0.38 1.53 -11.03
C PHE A 112 0.43 1.23 -9.76
N ALA A 113 0.16 1.94 -8.66
CA ALA A 113 0.83 1.71 -7.39
C ALA A 113 0.57 0.30 -6.85
N PHE A 114 -0.65 -0.21 -7.04
CA PHE A 114 -1.04 -1.53 -6.56
C PHE A 114 -0.27 -2.68 -7.22
N PHE A 115 -0.06 -2.60 -8.53
CA PHE A 115 0.60 -3.67 -9.28
C PHE A 115 2.10 -3.47 -9.49
N SER A 116 2.56 -2.22 -9.57
CA SER A 116 3.90 -1.88 -10.04
C SER A 116 4.81 -1.23 -9.00
N SER A 117 4.31 -0.91 -7.80
CA SER A 117 5.08 -0.16 -6.81
C SER A 117 5.31 -0.91 -5.51
N ASN A 118 6.37 -0.51 -4.80
CA ASN A 118 6.78 -1.00 -3.48
C ASN A 118 5.97 -0.36 -2.35
N ASN A 119 5.67 0.93 -2.48
CA ASN A 119 4.97 1.71 -1.48
C ASN A 119 3.72 2.34 -2.11
N PRO A 120 2.57 2.40 -1.43
CA PRO A 120 1.40 3.12 -1.94
C PRO A 120 1.66 4.59 -2.32
N PHE A 121 2.65 5.26 -1.72
CA PHE A 121 2.99 6.64 -2.08
C PHE A 121 4.07 6.76 -3.16
N GLU A 122 4.51 5.63 -3.72
CA GLU A 122 5.27 5.59 -4.96
C GLU A 122 4.31 5.12 -6.06
N PRO A 123 4.03 5.93 -7.10
CA PRO A 123 4.56 7.26 -7.36
C PRO A 123 3.90 8.32 -6.45
N ALA A 124 4.64 9.40 -6.13
CA ALA A 124 4.17 10.53 -5.32
C ALA A 124 2.85 11.14 -5.85
N VAL A 125 2.59 10.93 -7.13
CA VAL A 125 1.35 11.27 -7.83
C VAL A 125 0.10 10.66 -7.15
N LEU A 126 0.17 9.44 -6.60
CA LEU A 126 -0.96 8.86 -5.86
C LEU A 126 -1.23 9.66 -4.58
N ALA A 127 -0.20 10.10 -3.87
CA ALA A 127 -0.35 10.94 -2.67
C ALA A 127 -1.11 12.23 -3.02
N VAL A 128 -0.67 12.91 -4.08
CA VAL A 128 -1.31 14.14 -4.57
C VAL A 128 -2.78 13.90 -4.90
N PHE A 129 -3.07 12.90 -5.73
CA PHE A 129 -4.45 12.59 -6.12
C PHE A 129 -5.31 12.08 -4.96
N THR A 130 -4.71 11.52 -3.91
CA THR A 130 -5.45 11.14 -2.68
C THR A 130 -5.84 12.38 -1.86
N THR A 131 -5.04 13.45 -1.88
CA THR A 131 -5.29 14.66 -1.06
C THR A 131 -6.24 15.67 -1.70
N ILE A 132 -6.25 15.82 -3.02
CA ILE A 132 -7.12 16.77 -3.75
C ILE A 132 -8.59 16.76 -3.30
N PRO A 133 -9.28 15.62 -3.16
CA PRO A 133 -10.71 15.63 -2.88
C PRO A 133 -11.01 16.04 -1.43
N TYR A 134 -10.03 15.97 -0.52
CA TYR A 134 -10.13 16.52 0.83
C TYR A 134 -10.10 18.04 0.83
N PHE A 135 -9.25 18.66 0.00
CA PHE A 135 -9.26 20.12 -0.19
C PHE A 135 -10.58 20.58 -0.80
N ALA A 136 -11.08 19.88 -1.82
CA ALA A 136 -12.39 20.17 -2.40
C ALA A 136 -13.50 20.13 -1.34
N HIS A 137 -13.47 19.12 -0.46
CA HIS A 137 -14.43 19.04 0.64
C HIS A 137 -14.28 20.19 1.65
N TYR A 138 -13.06 20.54 2.01
CA TYR A 138 -12.78 21.63 2.93
C TYR A 138 -13.33 22.97 2.41
N PHE A 139 -13.03 23.33 1.16
CA PHE A 139 -13.52 24.59 0.57
C PHE A 139 -15.05 24.64 0.47
N TYR A 140 -15.69 23.52 0.11
CA TYR A 140 -17.16 23.44 0.12
C TYR A 140 -17.76 23.69 1.52
N LEU A 141 -17.14 23.18 2.58
CA LEU A 141 -17.61 23.43 3.95
C LEU A 141 -17.43 24.89 4.37
N VAL A 142 -16.31 25.51 3.97
CA VAL A 142 -16.05 26.94 4.23
C VAL A 142 -17.08 27.81 3.53
N GLU A 143 -17.38 27.57 2.25
CA GLU A 143 -18.38 28.34 1.50
C GLU A 143 -19.81 28.19 2.03
N LYS A 144 -20.14 27.02 2.60
CA LYS A 144 -21.48 26.73 3.10
C LYS A 144 -21.75 27.30 4.51
N HIS A 145 -20.70 27.46 5.32
CA HIS A 145 -20.81 27.76 6.74
C HIS A 145 -20.06 29.02 7.19
N GLY A 146 -19.26 29.64 6.33
CA GLY A 146 -18.66 30.96 6.53
C GLY A 146 -19.51 32.05 5.91
#